data_AF-A0A4Q1D587-F1
#
_entry.id   AF-A0A4Q1D587-F1
#
_cell.length_a   1.000
_cell.length_b   1.000
_cell.length_c   1.000
_cell.angle_alpha   90.00
_cell.angle_beta   90.00
_cell.angle_gamma   90.00
#
_symmetry.space_group_name_H-M   'P 1'
#
loop_
_entity.id
_entity.type
_entity.pdbx_description
1 polymer ?
#
loop_
_entity_poly.entity_id
_entity_poly.type
_entity_poly.pdbx_seq_one_letter_code
_entity_poly.pdbx_strand_id
1 'polypeptide(L)' 'MIADECGISYQTVKSHIKNIYHKLHVASMTEAVSKALRGKLV' A
#
# COMPACT_ATOMS: atom_id res chain seq x y z
N MET A 1 -11.20 0.55 10.95
CA MET A 1 -10.18 -0.24 10.19
C MET A 1 -10.30 0.15 8.73
N ILE A 2 -9.20 0.35 7.99
CA ILE A 2 -9.23 0.79 6.56
C ILE A 2 -10.19 -0.05 5.70
N ALA A 3 -10.29 -1.35 5.96
CA ALA A 3 -11.22 -2.25 5.27
C ALA A 3 -12.69 -1.80 5.40
N ASP A 4 -13.11 -1.42 6.61
CA ASP A 4 -14.47 -0.98 6.93
C ASP A 4 -14.75 0.42 6.34
N GLU A 5 -13.79 1.34 6.47
CA GLU A 5 -13.87 2.70 5.92
C GLU A 5 -13.98 2.71 4.38
N CYS A 6 -13.32 1.75 3.72
CA CYS A 6 -13.37 1.61 2.27
C CYS A 6 -14.48 0.65 1.78
N GLY A 7 -15.25 0.02 2.68
CA GLY A 7 -16.29 -0.95 2.32
C GLY A 7 -15.74 -2.21 1.60
N ILE A 8 -14.50 -2.61 1.88
CA ILE A 8 -13.83 -3.77 1.25
C ILE A 8 -13.40 -4.81 2.28
N SER A 9 -13.17 -6.05 1.82
CA SER A 9 -12.68 -7.10 2.70
C SER A 9 -11.23 -6.85 3.15
N TYR A 10 -10.86 -7.37 4.32
CA TYR A 10 -9.48 -7.34 4.79
C TYR A 10 -8.50 -8.06 3.83
N GLN A 11 -8.96 -9.11 3.15
CA GLN A 11 -8.18 -9.79 2.11
C GLN A 11 -7.92 -8.86 0.91
N THR A 12 -8.90 -8.04 0.53
CA THR A 12 -8.77 -7.04 -0.53
C THR A 12 -7.72 -5.98 -0.16
N VAL A 13 -7.73 -5.49 1.08
CA VAL A 13 -6.69 -4.57 1.58
C VAL A 13 -5.29 -5.20 1.47
N LYS A 14 -5.12 -6.46 1.86
CA LYS A 14 -3.83 -7.18 1.72
C LYS A 14 -3.38 -7.27 0.26
N SER A 15 -4.28 -7.55 -0.67
CA SER A 15 -3.97 -7.57 -2.10
C SER A 15 -3.55 -6.20 -2.63
N HIS A 16 -4.21 -5.11 -2.18
CA HIS A 16 -3.77 -3.76 -2.52
C HIS A 16 -2.36 -3.45 -2.02
N ILE A 17 -2.03 -3.82 -0.78
CA ILE A 17 -0.68 -3.62 -0.22
C ILE A 17 0.37 -4.38 -1.04
N LYS A 18 0.11 -5.65 -1.40
CA LYS A 18 1.01 -6.43 -2.27
C LYS A 18 1.23 -5.76 -3.62
N ASN A 19 0.16 -5.24 -4.23
CA ASN A 19 0.25 -4.54 -5.51
C ASN A 19 1.03 -3.24 -5.40
N ILE A 20 0.90 -2.50 -4.30
CA ILE A 20 1.72 -1.30 -4.04
C ILE A 20 3.19 -1.66 -3.96
N TYR A 21 3.54 -2.73 -3.23
CA TYR A 21 4.94 -3.18 -3.12
C TYR A 21 5.51 -3.60 -4.47
N HIS A 22 4.71 -4.28 -5.29
CA HIS A 22 5.11 -4.67 -6.64
C HIS A 22 5.34 -3.44 -7.54
N LYS A 23 4.39 -2.49 -7.56
CA LYS A 23 4.48 -1.26 -8.39
C LYS A 23 5.63 -0.36 -7.98
N LEU A 24 5.91 -0.25 -6.68
CA LEU A 24 7.01 0.57 -6.17
C LEU A 24 8.36 -0.18 -6.17
N HIS A 25 8.36 -1.47 -6.50
CA HIS A 25 9.52 -2.36 -6.41
C HIS A 25 10.20 -2.26 -5.03
N VAL A 26 9.46 -2.60 -3.96
CA VAL A 26 9.92 -2.56 -2.56
C VAL A 26 9.56 -3.85 -1.82
N ALA A 27 10.30 -4.15 -0.76
CA ALA A 27 10.06 -5.34 0.06
C ALA A 27 9.39 -5.02 1.42
N SER A 28 9.34 -3.76 1.82
CA SER A 28 8.86 -3.35 3.15
C SER A 28 7.93 -2.13 3.10
N MET A 29 7.12 -2.00 4.15
CA MET A 29 6.20 -0.87 4.31
C MET A 29 6.97 0.46 4.43
N THR A 30 8.05 0.47 5.19
CA THR A 30 8.87 1.67 5.41
C THR A 30 9.48 2.17 4.10
N GLU A 31 9.99 1.26 3.26
CA GLU A 31 10.45 1.62 1.91
C GLU A 31 9.33 2.13 1.02
N ALA A 32 8.16 1.47 1.06
CA ALA A 32 6.98 1.90 0.28
C ALA A 32 6.60 3.34 0.63
N VAL A 33 6.51 3.66 1.92
CA VAL A 33 6.18 5.00 2.42
C VAL A 33 7.26 6.00 2.04
N SER A 34 8.54 5.68 2.25
CA SER A 34 9.66 6.57 1.92
C SER A 34 9.72 6.88 0.41
N LYS A 35 9.55 5.88 -0.45
CA LYS A 35 9.49 6.08 -1.91
C LYS A 35 8.26 6.90 -2.31
N ALA A 36 7.10 6.65 -1.70
CA ALA A 36 5.88 7.39 -2.02
C ALA A 36 6.01 8.88 -1.66
N LEU A 37 6.55 9.20 -0.49
CA LEU A 37 6.81 10.57 -0.06
C LEU A 37 7.86 11.27 -0.93
N ARG A 38 9.00 10.62 -1.19
CA ARG A 38 10.06 11.16 -2.04
C ARG A 38 9.60 11.38 -3.49
N GLY A 39 8.74 10.49 -3.98
CA GLY A 39 8.18 10.54 -5.33
C GLY A 39 6.96 11.45 -5.48
N LYS A 40 6.48 12.09 -4.40
CA LYS A 40 5.24 12.89 -4.38
C LYS A 40 4.03 12.11 -4.93
N LEU A 41 3.94 10.83 -4.58
CA LEU A 41 2.84 9.95 -4.98
C LEU A 41 1.63 10.03 -4.02
N VAL A 42 1.77 10.80 -2.94
CA VAL A 42 0.79 11.04 -1.88
C VAL A 42 0.94 12.47 -1.37
#